data_AF-A0A2U1JKT6-F1
#
_entry.id   AF-A0A2U1JKT6-F1
#
_cell.length_a   1.000
_cell.length_b   1.000
_cell.length_c   1.000
_cell.angle_alpha   90.00
_cell.angle_beta   90.00
_cell.angle_gamma   90.00
#
_symmetry.space_group_name_H-M   'P 1'
#
loop_
_entity.id
_entity.type
_entity.pdbx_description
1 polymer ?
#
loop_
_entity_poly.entity_id
_entity_poly.type
_entity_poly.pdbx_seq_one_letter_code
_entity_poly.pdbx_strand_id
1 'polypeptide(L)' 'MRYEFRETSSNAVEQDGQHFRRVYFTGGDSTGELTINGYIPMVPALEYFQAGIDGTINDLIREHVMTKLTGAE' A
#
# COMPACT_ATOMS: atom_id res chain seq x y z
N MET A 1 -12.96 9.60 -10.05
CA MET A 1 -12.14 10.32 -9.04
C MET A 1 -10.74 9.74 -9.09
N ARG A 2 -9.71 10.57 -9.24
CA ARG A 2 -8.32 10.10 -9.24
C ARG A 2 -7.78 10.28 -7.84
N TYR A 3 -7.66 9.17 -7.11
CA TYR A 3 -7.00 9.16 -5.80
C TYR A 3 -5.49 9.03 -6.01
N GLU A 4 -4.74 9.86 -5.30
CA GLU A 4 -3.29 9.76 -5.20
C GLU A 4 -2.92 9.10 -3.90
N PHE A 5 -2.01 8.13 -3.96
CA PHE A 5 -1.52 7.40 -2.80
C PHE A 5 -0.01 7.52 -2.74
N ARG A 6 0.53 7.54 -1.52
CA ARG A 6 1.97 7.51 -1.26
C ARG A 6 2.27 6.66 -0.04
N GLU A 7 3.38 5.93 -0.11
CA GLU A 7 4.00 5.34 1.06
C GLU A 7 4.44 6.45 2.03
N THR A 8 4.23 6.20 3.33
CA THR A 8 4.74 7.06 4.40
C THR A 8 5.87 6.39 5.18
N SER A 9 5.79 5.08 5.37
CA SER A 9 6.86 4.28 5.97
C SER A 9 6.60 2.78 5.76
N SER A 10 7.60 1.95 6.05
CA SER A 10 7.41 0.51 6.10
C SER A 10 8.25 -0.17 7.19
N ASN A 11 7.72 -1.26 7.74
CA ASN A 11 8.36 -2.05 8.78
C ASN A 11 8.54 -3.50 8.30
N ALA A 12 9.64 -4.14 8.70
CA ALA A 12 9.82 -5.57 8.49
C ALA A 12 8.88 -6.34 9.42
N VAL A 13 8.28 -7.41 8.90
CA VAL A 13 7.44 -8.34 9.65
C VAL A 13 7.89 -9.75 9.27
N GLU A 14 7.99 -10.64 10.25
CA GLU A 14 8.23 -12.06 10.03
C GLU A 14 7.00 -12.84 10.50
N GLN A 15 6.53 -13.77 9.68
CA GLN A 15 5.44 -14.67 10.00
C GLN A 15 5.72 -16.03 9.38
N ASP A 16 5.68 -17.09 10.19
CA ASP A 16 5.90 -18.47 9.75
C ASP A 16 7.22 -18.68 8.97
N GLY A 17 8.28 -17.95 9.35
CA GLY A 17 9.59 -17.97 8.68
C GLY A 17 9.63 -17.25 7.33
N GLN A 18 8.54 -16.58 6.93
CA GLN A 18 8.47 -15.75 5.74
C GLN A 18 8.65 -14.27 6.09
N HIS A 19 9.32 -13.53 5.20
CA HIS A 19 9.59 -12.11 5.37
C HIS A 19 8.60 -11.26 4.59
N PHE A 20 8.00 -10.31 5.29
CA PHE A 20 7.04 -9.35 4.77
C PHE A 20 7.45 -7.92 5.11
N ARG A 21 6.80 -6.98 4.44
CA ARG A 21 6.80 -5.56 4.76
C ARG A 21 5.37 -5.15 5.11
N ARG A 22 5.22 -4.51 6.26
CA ARG A 22 4.02 -3.73 6.56
C ARG A 22 4.23 -2.34 5.98
N VAL A 23 3.37 -1.94 5.06
CA VAL A 23 3.53 -0.68 4.30
C VAL A 23 2.46 0.30 4.75
N TYR A 24 2.86 1.41 5.36
CA TYR A 24 1.98 2.50 5.77
C TYR A 24 1.82 3.48 4.64
N PHE A 25 0.62 4.02 4.48
CA PHE A 25 0.31 4.93 3.40
C PHE A 25 -0.68 6.01 3.81
N THR A 26 -0.67 7.06 3.00
CA THR A 26 -1.72 8.07 2.97
C THR A 26 -2.15 8.28 1.52
N GLY A 27 -3.41 8.61 1.32
CA GLY A 27 -3.93 9.02 0.03
C GLY A 27 -5.05 10.02 0.16
N GLY A 28 -5.36 10.69 -0.94
CA GLY A 28 -6.41 11.69 -0.98
C GLY A 28 -6.91 11.96 -2.40
N ASP A 29 -8.00 12.69 -2.49
CA ASP A 29 -8.46 13.25 -3.75
C ASP A 29 -7.71 14.55 -4.10
N SER A 30 -7.90 15.01 -5.33
CA SER A 30 -7.29 16.24 -5.81
C SER A 30 -7.87 17.51 -5.18
N THR A 31 -9.03 17.42 -4.51
CA THR A 31 -9.70 18.55 -3.84
C THR A 31 -9.26 18.71 -2.39
N GLY A 32 -8.70 17.65 -1.78
CA GLY A 32 -8.34 17.61 -0.37
C GLY A 32 -9.54 17.36 0.55
N GLU A 33 -10.68 16.96 0.00
CA GLU A 33 -11.91 16.71 0.75
C GLU A 33 -11.92 15.31 1.36
N LEU A 34 -11.22 14.35 0.72
CA LEU A 34 -11.04 13.00 1.24
C LEU A 34 -9.57 12.71 1.56
N THR A 35 -9.33 12.17 2.76
CA THR A 35 -8.04 11.61 3.16
C THR A 35 -8.23 10.18 3.66
N ILE A 36 -7.39 9.28 3.19
CA ILE A 36 -7.35 7.87 3.56
C ILE A 36 -5.96 7.59 4.13
N ASN A 37 -5.91 7.16 5.40
CA ASN A 37 -4.68 6.70 6.03
C ASN A 37 -4.84 5.22 6.38
N GLY A 38 -3.78 4.43 6.15
CA GLY A 38 -3.87 3.01 6.38
C GLY A 38 -2.53 2.31 6.28
N TYR A 39 -2.60 0.98 6.26
CA TYR A 39 -1.45 0.14 6.02
C TYR A 39 -1.85 -1.16 5.34
N ILE A 40 -0.92 -1.72 4.56
CA ILE A 40 -0.99 -3.07 4.03
C ILE A 40 -0.27 -3.97 5.03
N PRO A 41 -0.96 -4.95 5.64
CA PRO A 41 -0.42 -5.70 6.78
C PRO A 41 0.79 -6.56 6.41
N MET A 42 0.73 -7.21 5.23
CA MET A 42 1.72 -8.15 4.75
C MET A 42 1.86 -8.00 3.23
N VAL A 43 2.98 -7.41 2.80
CA VAL A 43 3.46 -7.46 1.42
C VAL A 43 4.68 -8.37 1.42
N PRO A 44 4.76 -9.43 0.59
CA PRO A 44 5.97 -10.23 0.47
C PRO A 44 7.20 -9.34 0.26
N ALA A 45 8.28 -9.56 1.01
CA ALA A 45 9.41 -8.63 1.00
C ALA A 45 10.00 -8.43 -0.42
N LEU A 46 10.09 -9.50 -1.20
CA LEU A 46 10.58 -9.44 -2.59
C LEU A 46 9.68 -8.57 -3.47
N GLU A 47 8.36 -8.72 -3.36
CA GLU A 47 7.37 -7.94 -4.10
C GLU A 47 7.47 -6.45 -3.75
N TYR A 48 7.57 -6.13 -2.46
CA TYR A 48 7.76 -4.76 -2.01
C TYR A 48 9.04 -4.13 -2.59
N PHE A 49 10.17 -4.85 -2.55
CA PHE A 49 11.44 -4.33 -3.08
C PHE A 49 11.39 -4.16 -4.60
N GLN A 50 10.79 -5.10 -5.30
CA GLN A 50 10.60 -5.01 -6.75
C GLN A 50 9.73 -3.81 -7.12
N ALA A 51 8.61 -3.60 -6.41
CA ALA A 51 7.76 -2.42 -6.61
C ALA A 51 8.49 -1.10 -6.32
N GLY A 52 9.41 -1.10 -5.36
CA GLY A 52 10.29 0.06 -5.09
C GLY A 52 11.25 0.35 -6.23
N ILE A 53 11.85 -0.68 -6.84
CA ILE A 53 12.73 -0.56 -8.01
C ILE A 53 11.95 -0.07 -9.23
N ASP A 54 10.75 -0.63 -9.45
CA ASP A 54 9.91 -0.33 -10.61
C ASP A 54 9.13 0.99 -10.47
N GLY A 55 9.15 1.59 -9.27
CA GLY A 55 8.40 2.82 -8.98
C GLY A 55 6.88 2.61 -8.86
N THR A 56 6.43 1.38 -8.60
CA THR A 56 5.02 0.95 -8.61
C THR A 56 4.41 0.77 -7.21
N ILE A 57 5.10 1.16 -6.12
CA ILE A 57 4.57 1.09 -4.75
C ILE A 57 3.19 1.77 -4.62
N ASN A 58 3.00 2.91 -5.30
CA ASN A 58 1.74 3.64 -5.26
C ASN A 58 0.58 2.87 -5.92
N ASP A 59 0.86 2.05 -6.93
CA ASP A 59 -0.13 1.21 -7.58
C ASP A 59 -0.50 0.02 -6.68
N LEU A 60 0.48 -0.60 -6.02
CA LEU A 60 0.25 -1.64 -5.00
C LEU A 60 -0.66 -1.12 -3.86
N ILE A 61 -0.44 0.12 -3.40
CA ILE A 61 -1.30 0.76 -2.40
C ILE A 61 -2.70 1.01 -2.96
N ARG A 62 -2.80 1.55 -4.19
CA ARG A 62 -4.08 1.82 -4.84
C ARG A 62 -4.91 0.54 -4.94
N GLU A 63 -4.31 -0.53 -5.45
CA GLU A 63 -4.97 -1.84 -5.59
C GLU A 63 -5.50 -2.32 -4.25
N HIS A 64 -4.66 -2.33 -3.21
CA HIS A 64 -5.09 -2.73 -1.87
C HIS A 64 -6.30 -1.92 -1.36
N VAL A 65 -6.25 -0.59 -1.49
CA VAL A 65 -7.34 0.29 -1.05
C VAL A 65 -8.61 0.02 -1.85
N MET A 66 -8.50 -0.12 -3.17
CA MET A 66 -9.65 -0.39 -4.04
C MET A 66 -10.28 -1.75 -3.74
N THR A 67 -9.50 -2.81 -3.54
CA THR A 67 -9.97 -4.13 -3.09
C THR A 67 -10.77 -4.00 -1.79
N LYS A 68 -10.23 -3.28 -0.79
CA LYS A 68 -10.90 -3.09 0.51
C LYS A 68 -12.20 -2.29 0.42
N LEU A 69 -12.26 -1.27 -0.44
CA LEU A 69 -13.44 -0.41 -0.59
C LEU A 69 -14.53 -1.04 -1.45
N THR A 70 -14.15 -1.86 -2.43
CA THR A 70 -15.09 -2.50 -3.36
C THR A 70 -15.55 -3.88 -2.91
N GLY A 71 -14.86 -4.49 -1.94
CA GLY A 71 -15.16 -5.84 -1.46
C GLY A 71 -14.89 -6.93 -2.50
N ALA A 72 -14.15 -6.60 -3.56
CA ALA A 72 -13.66 -7.59 -4.51
C ALA A 72 -12.50 -8.34 -3.85
N GLU A 73 -12.81 -9.47 -3.19
CA GLU A 73 -11.82 -10.46 -2.74
C GLU A 73 -11.39 -11.38 -3.89
#